data_AF-A0A9D8AU87-F1
#
_entry.id   AF-A0A9D8AU87-F1
#
_cell.length_a   1.000
_cell.length_b   1.000
_cell.length_c   1.000
_cell.angle_alpha   90.00
_cell.angle_beta   90.00
_cell.angle_gamma   90.00
#
_symmetry.space_group_name_H-M   'P 1'
#
loop_
_entity.id
_entity.type
_entity.pdbx_description
1 polymer ?
#
loop_
_entity_poly.entity_id
_entity_poly.type
_entity_poly.pdbx_seq_one_letter_code
_entity_poly.pdbx_strand_id
1 'polypeptide(L)'
;MQEAQTFVGPIQVSPNGRYFVDQEGEPFFWLGDTAWPLFAQYSSEEARTYLSNRSAKGFTVVQGVLAWGGGTGGESRSPGPNALGKKPWIDDEPATPNEAYFRHVDDLVAFAAQKGLVLAMLPTWGYYVCDVQALHASNARVYGQWLGYRYRNAPNVVWVSGGDRIPTHYEEVYRELALGLREGDGGAHLITYHPCGWRSSAQFFHQESWLDFNMIETWTEWYKVHPTVMSDCSRVPVKPVVLGEGAYEDGPEYPLGPITPLVARKQAWWTVLAGGFHTYGQNQMWRMEPGWLSALDTPGAQQMSVLKEIVTAREWWKWVPDQSLFVDGPGNGPYLNAAVRSEDGDWMLIYLAGKGSVTIHVDKIITSPRCKATWFNPQTGEATEAGVYPTGNLGPGTFPQAIKQTFSPPSSSEDAVLLVEACP
;
A
#
# COMPACT_ATOMS: atom_id res chain seq x y z
N MET A 1 12.14 13.59 -17.94
CA MET A 1 12.04 13.62 -16.47
C MET A 1 10.57 13.87 -16.17
N GLN A 2 9.85 12.89 -15.66
CA GLN A 2 8.53 13.16 -15.06
C GLN A 2 8.78 14.07 -13.86
N GLU A 3 8.09 15.20 -13.77
CA GLU A 3 8.13 16.02 -12.56
C GLU A 3 7.67 15.15 -11.38
N ALA A 4 8.39 15.22 -10.26
CA ALA A 4 7.99 14.49 -9.06
C ALA A 4 6.56 14.91 -8.71
N GLN A 5 5.69 13.94 -8.45
CA GLN A 5 4.32 14.24 -8.02
C GLN A 5 4.38 15.09 -6.76
N THR A 6 3.79 16.28 -6.83
CA THR A 6 3.69 17.18 -5.70
C THR A 6 2.31 17.01 -5.08
N PHE A 7 2.25 17.01 -3.74
CA PHE A 7 1.01 16.97 -2.97
C PHE A 7 1.10 18.07 -1.90
N VAL A 8 -0.05 18.60 -1.49
CA VAL A 8 -0.12 19.56 -0.38
C VAL A 8 -0.52 18.82 0.90
N GLY A 9 0.44 18.53 1.77
CA GLY A 9 0.18 17.72 2.96
C GLY A 9 -0.21 18.52 4.22
N PRO A 10 -0.64 17.84 5.32
CA PRO A 10 -0.74 16.39 5.45
C PRO A 10 -1.86 15.73 4.62
N ILE A 11 -1.62 14.48 4.25
CA ILE A 11 -2.62 13.63 3.58
C ILE A 11 -3.80 13.38 4.52
N GLN A 12 -5.01 13.33 3.95
CA GLN A 12 -6.27 13.13 4.67
C GLN A 12 -7.05 11.95 4.08
N VAL A 13 -8.02 11.45 4.85
CA VAL A 13 -9.02 10.51 4.34
C VAL A 13 -10.05 11.28 3.51
N SER A 14 -10.42 10.74 2.35
CA SER A 14 -11.42 11.36 1.47
C SER A 14 -12.79 11.49 2.15
N PRO A 15 -13.66 12.42 1.70
CA PRO A 15 -14.97 12.63 2.32
C PRO A 15 -15.88 11.39 2.36
N ASN A 16 -15.70 10.45 1.43
CA ASN A 16 -16.47 9.19 1.39
C ASN A 16 -15.80 8.02 2.14
N GLY A 17 -14.63 8.26 2.76
CA GLY A 17 -13.92 7.28 3.57
C GLY A 17 -13.22 6.17 2.80
N ARG A 18 -13.10 6.24 1.46
CA ARG A 18 -12.59 5.13 0.64
C ARG A 18 -11.15 5.28 0.18
N TYR A 19 -10.64 6.51 0.10
CA TYR A 19 -9.33 6.80 -0.45
C TYR A 19 -8.66 7.97 0.29
N PHE A 20 -7.50 8.38 -0.20
CA PHE A 20 -6.73 9.49 0.37
C PHE A 20 -6.78 10.72 -0.52
N VAL A 21 -6.75 11.90 0.10
CA VAL A 21 -6.65 13.20 -0.59
C VAL A 21 -5.55 14.02 0.06
N ASP A 22 -5.02 14.98 -0.68
CA ASP A 22 -4.19 16.03 -0.08
C ASP A 22 -5.05 17.14 0.56
N GLN A 23 -4.43 18.18 1.11
CA GLN A 23 -5.14 19.30 1.76
C GLN A 23 -5.99 20.15 0.81
N GLU A 24 -5.72 20.11 -0.49
CA GLU A 24 -6.51 20.81 -1.50
C GLU A 24 -7.70 19.97 -1.97
N GLY A 25 -7.78 18.70 -1.54
CA GLY A 25 -8.84 17.76 -1.89
C GLY A 25 -8.51 16.92 -3.13
N GLU A 26 -7.28 17.02 -3.66
CA GLU A 26 -6.86 16.27 -4.84
C GLU A 26 -6.60 14.80 -4.46
N PRO A 27 -7.06 13.81 -5.26
CA PRO A 27 -6.86 12.40 -4.97
C PRO A 27 -5.38 11.99 -4.88
N PHE A 28 -5.00 11.40 -3.74
CA PHE A 28 -3.66 10.89 -3.48
C PHE A 28 -3.63 9.36 -3.63
N PHE A 29 -2.91 8.87 -4.65
CA PHE A 29 -2.74 7.43 -4.84
C PHE A 29 -1.60 6.91 -3.96
N TRP A 30 -1.94 6.09 -2.95
CA TRP A 30 -0.95 5.41 -2.11
C TRP A 30 -0.32 4.24 -2.87
N LEU A 31 0.97 4.39 -3.19
CA LEU A 31 1.86 3.33 -3.63
C LEU A 31 3.09 3.32 -2.71
N GLY A 32 3.08 2.38 -1.77
CA GLY A 32 4.10 2.25 -0.72
C GLY A 32 5.31 1.42 -1.16
N ASP A 33 6.45 1.68 -0.54
CA ASP A 33 7.59 0.75 -0.46
C ASP A 33 8.06 0.57 0.99
N THR A 34 8.61 -0.60 1.30
CA THR A 34 9.07 -0.95 2.66
C THR A 34 10.57 -0.73 2.85
N ALA A 35 10.96 0.16 3.74
CA ALA A 35 12.32 0.26 4.27
C ALA A 35 12.30 0.33 5.80
N TRP A 36 12.01 -0.81 6.45
CA TRP A 36 12.01 -0.93 7.92
C TRP A 36 13.19 -0.25 8.63
N PRO A 37 14.46 -0.48 8.20
CA PRO A 37 15.64 0.14 8.82
C PRO A 37 15.89 1.62 8.45
N LEU A 38 15.03 2.28 7.66
CA LEU A 38 15.30 3.59 7.06
C LEU A 38 15.85 4.63 8.05
N PHE A 39 15.23 4.76 9.22
CA PHE A 39 15.62 5.76 10.23
C PHE A 39 16.75 5.30 11.15
N ALA A 40 16.95 3.98 11.24
CA ALA A 40 17.69 3.36 12.32
C ALA A 40 18.95 2.62 11.88
N GLN A 41 19.16 2.33 10.60
CA GLN A 41 20.38 1.61 10.18
C GLN A 41 20.94 2.12 8.85
N TYR A 42 20.12 2.70 7.97
CA TYR A 42 20.66 3.32 6.75
C TYR A 42 21.54 4.51 7.12
N SER A 43 22.71 4.61 6.47
CA SER A 43 23.47 5.86 6.48
C SER A 43 22.69 6.96 5.75
N SER A 44 23.04 8.23 5.99
CA SER A 44 22.41 9.34 5.28
C SER A 44 22.53 9.25 3.76
N GLU A 45 23.62 8.71 3.24
CA GLU A 45 23.83 8.53 1.79
C GLU A 45 22.94 7.42 1.23
N GLU A 46 22.89 6.27 1.90
CA GLU A 46 22.04 5.14 1.52
C GLU A 46 20.55 5.52 1.56
N ALA A 47 20.11 6.18 2.64
CA ALA A 47 18.73 6.63 2.78
C ALA A 47 18.34 7.61 1.66
N ARG A 48 19.21 8.56 1.32
CA ARG A 48 18.95 9.53 0.23
C ARG A 48 18.94 8.86 -1.14
N THR A 49 19.83 7.89 -1.35
CA THR A 49 19.87 7.08 -2.59
C THR A 49 18.58 6.30 -2.75
N TYR A 50 18.15 5.59 -1.70
CA TYR A 50 16.90 4.86 -1.63
C TYR A 50 15.69 5.77 -1.90
N LEU A 51 15.52 6.87 -1.14
CA LEU A 51 14.38 7.78 -1.30
C LEU A 51 14.34 8.41 -2.69
N SER A 52 15.49 8.77 -3.27
CA SER A 52 15.55 9.28 -4.64
C SER A 52 15.13 8.23 -5.67
N ASN A 53 15.54 6.97 -5.47
CA ASN A 53 15.16 5.86 -6.34
C ASN A 53 13.64 5.61 -6.29
N ARG A 54 13.03 5.61 -5.10
CA ARG A 54 11.59 5.38 -4.93
C ARG A 54 10.75 6.51 -5.52
N SER A 55 11.16 7.75 -5.30
CA SER A 55 10.56 8.92 -5.96
C SER A 55 10.62 8.81 -7.49
N ALA A 56 11.78 8.44 -8.06
CA ALA A 56 11.94 8.28 -9.51
C ALA A 56 11.12 7.15 -10.13
N LYS A 57 10.73 6.14 -9.33
CA LYS A 57 9.81 5.06 -9.72
C LYS A 57 8.34 5.37 -9.44
N GLY A 58 8.04 6.56 -8.96
CA GLY A 58 6.66 6.99 -8.70
C GLY A 58 6.02 6.39 -7.45
N PHE A 59 6.79 5.75 -6.56
CA PHE A 59 6.29 5.49 -5.20
C PHE A 59 5.90 6.81 -4.54
N THR A 60 4.86 6.79 -3.72
CA THR A 60 4.33 7.98 -3.03
C THR A 60 4.48 7.89 -1.53
N VAL A 61 4.62 6.68 -0.99
CA VAL A 61 4.81 6.42 0.43
C VAL A 61 6.00 5.50 0.67
N VAL A 62 6.74 5.75 1.73
CA VAL A 62 7.80 4.87 2.22
C VAL A 62 7.56 4.58 3.69
N GLN A 63 7.50 3.32 4.08
CA GLN A 63 7.35 2.92 5.48
C GLN A 63 8.68 2.56 6.13
N GLY A 64 8.86 2.96 7.40
CA GLY A 64 10.08 2.71 8.16
C GLY A 64 9.87 2.86 9.67
N VAL A 65 10.75 2.26 10.46
CA VAL A 65 10.60 2.16 11.92
C VAL A 65 11.61 3.06 12.64
N LEU A 66 11.11 3.90 13.55
CA LEU A 66 11.94 4.78 14.38
C LEU A 66 12.69 3.98 15.44
N ALA A 67 11.99 3.25 16.30
CA ALA A 67 12.62 2.34 17.25
C ALA A 67 12.69 0.91 16.68
N TRP A 68 13.80 0.61 16.02
CA TRP A 68 14.05 -0.64 15.27
C TRP A 68 15.17 -1.49 15.89
N GLY A 69 15.01 -2.80 15.82
CA GLY A 69 15.98 -3.78 16.34
C GLY A 69 16.36 -4.91 15.37
N GLY A 70 15.86 -4.89 14.12
CA GLY A 70 16.19 -5.88 13.10
C GLY A 70 15.03 -6.75 12.62
N GLY A 71 13.87 -6.75 13.29
CA GLY A 71 12.67 -7.47 12.84
C GLY A 71 12.85 -8.99 12.82
N THR A 72 13.63 -9.53 13.75
CA THR A 72 13.94 -10.97 13.85
C THR A 72 13.06 -11.70 14.84
N GLY A 73 12.35 -10.98 15.72
CA GLY A 73 11.62 -11.54 16.85
C GLY A 73 12.51 -12.00 18.01
N GLY A 74 13.81 -11.73 17.95
CA GLY A 74 14.82 -12.04 18.98
C GLY A 74 15.69 -10.83 19.31
N GLU A 75 15.12 -9.63 19.22
CA GLU A 75 15.81 -8.37 19.44
C GLU A 75 16.26 -8.19 20.90
N SER A 76 17.21 -7.29 21.13
CA SER A 76 17.53 -6.81 22.48
C SER A 76 16.38 -6.00 23.06
N ARG A 77 16.31 -5.88 24.39
CA ARG A 77 15.32 -5.03 25.10
C ARG A 77 15.33 -3.58 24.62
N SER A 78 16.49 -3.08 24.18
CA SER A 78 16.64 -1.76 23.58
C SER A 78 16.71 -1.84 22.06
N PRO A 79 16.17 -0.83 21.34
CA PRO A 79 16.47 -0.57 19.94
C PRO A 79 17.96 -0.40 19.64
N GLY A 80 18.33 -0.71 18.40
CA GLY A 80 19.67 -0.49 17.88
C GLY A 80 19.97 0.99 17.65
N PRO A 81 21.25 1.39 17.61
CA PRO A 81 21.63 2.74 17.24
C PRO A 81 21.55 2.95 15.72
N ASN A 82 21.33 4.20 15.29
CA ASN A 82 21.53 4.62 13.90
C ASN A 82 22.99 4.56 13.46
N ALA A 83 23.22 4.80 12.17
CA ALA A 83 24.57 4.85 11.58
C ALA A 83 25.51 5.87 12.25
N LEU A 84 24.98 6.81 13.04
CA LEU A 84 25.75 7.80 13.83
C LEU A 84 26.00 7.35 15.29
N GLY A 85 25.65 6.11 15.64
CA GLY A 85 25.81 5.55 16.98
C GLY A 85 24.81 6.09 18.00
N LYS A 86 23.70 6.70 17.58
CA LYS A 86 22.66 7.24 18.48
C LYS A 86 21.48 6.29 18.56
N LYS A 87 21.01 5.99 19.76
CA LYS A 87 19.75 5.26 19.99
C LYS A 87 18.55 6.22 19.98
N PRO A 88 17.33 5.74 19.68
CA PRO A 88 16.12 6.57 19.70
C PRO A 88 15.76 7.11 21.10
N TRP A 89 16.15 6.41 22.15
CA TRP A 89 15.84 6.77 23.54
C TRP A 89 17.11 6.93 24.38
N ILE A 90 17.11 7.90 25.29
CA ILE A 90 18.16 8.07 26.30
C ILE A 90 17.93 7.04 27.40
N ASP A 91 19.00 6.39 27.87
CA ASP A 91 18.96 5.36 28.92
C ASP A 91 17.90 4.26 28.69
N ASP A 92 17.58 4.00 27.42
CA ASP A 92 16.58 3.03 26.96
C ASP A 92 15.15 3.30 27.49
N GLU A 93 14.83 4.56 27.83
CA GLU A 93 13.50 5.01 28.30
C GLU A 93 12.71 5.73 27.19
N PRO A 94 11.61 5.13 26.67
CA PRO A 94 10.79 5.73 25.62
C PRO A 94 10.25 7.13 25.91
N ALA A 95 9.97 7.46 27.17
CA ALA A 95 9.54 8.80 27.57
C ALA A 95 10.65 9.86 27.47
N THR A 96 11.88 9.46 27.15
CA THR A 96 13.03 10.37 26.95
C THR A 96 13.67 10.22 25.56
N PRO A 97 13.01 10.73 24.50
CA PRO A 97 13.54 10.71 23.14
C PRO A 97 14.90 11.38 23.02
N ASN A 98 15.80 10.77 22.26
CA ASN A 98 17.14 11.28 22.04
C ASN A 98 17.19 12.29 20.88
N GLU A 99 17.31 13.57 21.21
CA GLU A 99 17.38 14.67 20.23
C GLU A 99 18.43 14.44 19.13
N ALA A 100 19.58 13.84 19.45
CA ALA A 100 20.63 13.59 18.45
C ALA A 100 20.23 12.52 17.43
N TYR A 101 19.42 11.53 17.83
CA TYR A 101 18.84 10.55 16.91
C TYR A 101 17.79 11.21 16.02
N PHE A 102 16.88 11.98 16.61
CA PHE A 102 15.77 12.56 15.86
C PHE A 102 16.14 13.71 14.93
N ARG A 103 17.27 14.40 15.14
CA ARG A 103 17.82 15.30 14.11
C ARG A 103 18.14 14.60 12.79
N HIS A 104 18.62 13.36 12.85
CA HIS A 104 18.82 12.56 11.64
C HIS A 104 17.47 12.23 10.98
N VAL A 105 16.45 11.93 11.77
CA VAL A 105 15.08 11.69 11.26
C VAL A 105 14.52 12.96 10.61
N ASP A 106 14.70 14.14 11.21
CA ASP A 106 14.27 15.42 10.62
C ASP A 106 14.86 15.63 9.23
N ASP A 107 16.17 15.36 9.06
CA ASP A 107 16.86 15.48 7.78
C ASP A 107 16.26 14.55 6.71
N LEU A 108 15.84 13.35 7.10
CA LEU A 108 15.18 12.39 6.20
C LEU A 108 13.74 12.80 5.89
N VAL A 109 12.99 13.31 6.87
CA VAL A 109 11.63 13.85 6.67
C VAL A 109 11.67 15.01 5.67
N ALA A 110 12.59 15.96 5.86
CA ALA A 110 12.76 17.09 4.95
C ALA A 110 13.19 16.66 3.55
N PHE A 111 14.10 15.68 3.44
CA PHE A 111 14.53 15.17 2.14
C PHE A 111 13.41 14.40 1.41
N ALA A 112 12.66 13.56 2.13
CA ALA A 112 11.51 12.87 1.55
C ALA A 112 10.46 13.86 1.03
N ALA A 113 10.22 14.96 1.75
CA ALA A 113 9.31 16.03 1.31
C ALA A 113 9.77 16.64 -0.02
N GLN A 114 11.07 16.94 -0.17
CA GLN A 114 11.66 17.42 -1.42
C GLN A 114 11.54 16.43 -2.59
N LYS A 115 11.34 15.15 -2.28
CA LYS A 115 11.15 14.07 -3.25
C LYS A 115 9.68 13.73 -3.51
N GLY A 116 8.73 14.45 -2.92
CA GLY A 116 7.31 14.18 -3.04
C GLY A 116 6.89 12.86 -2.38
N LEU A 117 7.61 12.43 -1.33
CA LEU A 117 7.36 11.18 -0.61
C LEU A 117 6.77 11.45 0.77
N VAL A 118 5.69 10.74 1.09
CA VAL A 118 5.16 10.60 2.44
C VAL A 118 5.95 9.50 3.17
N LEU A 119 6.32 9.76 4.43
CA LEU A 119 6.91 8.77 5.31
C LEU A 119 5.83 8.21 6.23
N ALA A 120 5.57 6.91 6.09
CA ALA A 120 4.75 6.12 6.99
C ALA A 120 5.63 5.64 8.17
N MET A 121 5.66 6.44 9.23
CA MET A 121 6.61 6.31 10.34
C MET A 121 6.02 5.45 11.44
N LEU A 122 6.66 4.32 11.74
CA LEU A 122 6.33 3.52 12.92
C LEU A 122 7.07 4.10 14.13
N PRO A 123 6.36 4.58 15.18
CA PRO A 123 7.03 5.08 16.39
C PRO A 123 7.95 4.05 17.04
N THR A 124 7.60 2.77 16.94
CA THR A 124 8.35 1.63 17.48
C THR A 124 7.91 0.34 16.78
N TRP A 125 8.77 -0.68 16.79
CA TRP A 125 8.37 -2.04 16.41
C TRP A 125 7.57 -2.70 17.53
N GLY A 126 6.59 -3.54 17.18
CA GLY A 126 5.70 -4.18 18.16
C GLY A 126 6.42 -5.04 19.19
N TYR A 127 7.63 -5.54 18.88
CA TYR A 127 8.48 -6.25 19.85
C TYR A 127 8.72 -5.47 21.15
N TYR A 128 8.95 -4.15 21.06
CA TYR A 128 9.21 -3.29 22.22
C TYR A 128 7.96 -3.05 23.08
N VAL A 129 6.78 -3.35 22.55
CA VAL A 129 5.50 -3.27 23.25
C VAL A 129 5.11 -4.64 23.80
N CYS A 130 5.01 -5.65 22.93
CA CYS A 130 4.38 -6.93 23.25
C CYS A 130 5.32 -7.96 23.90
N ASP A 131 6.62 -7.91 23.60
CA ASP A 131 7.56 -8.98 23.95
C ASP A 131 8.43 -8.58 25.15
N VAL A 132 9.03 -7.38 25.10
CA VAL A 132 9.92 -6.89 26.17
C VAL A 132 9.33 -5.78 27.03
N GLN A 133 8.16 -5.26 26.64
CA GLN A 133 7.39 -4.27 27.39
C GLN A 133 8.24 -3.04 27.80
N ALA A 134 9.11 -2.60 26.90
CA ALA A 134 9.84 -1.34 27.05
C ALA A 134 8.87 -0.15 26.99
N LEU A 135 7.85 -0.25 26.13
CA LEU A 135 6.71 0.66 26.14
C LEU A 135 5.57 0.08 26.98
N HIS A 136 4.97 0.93 27.80
CA HIS A 136 3.74 0.72 28.54
C HIS A 136 2.87 1.99 28.46
N ALA A 137 1.60 1.91 28.86
CA ALA A 137 0.62 2.98 28.67
C ALA A 137 1.13 4.41 28.99
N SER A 138 1.73 4.61 30.16
CA SER A 138 2.19 5.94 30.59
C SER A 138 3.36 6.50 29.77
N ASN A 139 4.39 5.71 29.44
CA ASN A 139 5.51 6.22 28.65
C ASN A 139 5.16 6.30 27.15
N ALA A 140 4.24 5.46 26.67
CA ALA A 140 3.75 5.48 25.30
C ALA A 140 3.03 6.80 24.98
N ARG A 141 2.17 7.32 25.88
CA ARG A 141 1.52 8.63 25.67
C ARG A 141 2.52 9.77 25.61
N VAL A 142 3.49 9.80 26.54
CA VAL A 142 4.53 10.83 26.60
C VAL A 142 5.39 10.81 25.32
N TYR A 143 5.79 9.61 24.88
CA TYR A 143 6.54 9.44 23.64
C TYR A 143 5.74 9.88 22.41
N GLY A 144 4.46 9.47 22.32
CA GLY A 144 3.54 9.91 21.27
C GLY A 144 3.39 11.43 21.23
N GLN A 145 3.21 12.08 22.38
CA GLN A 145 3.08 13.54 22.47
C GLN A 145 4.34 14.24 21.97
N TRP A 146 5.52 13.74 22.32
CA TRP A 146 6.77 14.31 21.86
C TRP A 146 6.94 14.18 20.34
N LEU A 147 6.64 13.00 19.78
CA LEU A 147 6.69 12.77 18.33
C LEU A 147 5.69 13.65 17.58
N GLY A 148 4.43 13.64 18.01
CA GLY A 148 3.37 14.47 17.42
C GLY A 148 3.77 15.94 17.43
N TYR A 149 4.27 16.45 18.57
CA TYR A 149 4.72 17.84 18.67
C TYR A 149 5.90 18.16 17.74
N ARG A 150 6.88 17.26 17.63
CA ARG A 150 8.05 17.47 16.77
C ARG A 150 7.67 17.56 15.29
N TYR A 151 6.82 16.65 14.82
CA TYR A 151 6.47 16.54 13.40
C TYR A 151 5.14 17.18 13.03
N ARG A 152 4.48 17.93 13.93
CA ARG A 152 3.16 18.56 13.69
C ARG A 152 3.03 19.41 12.42
N ASN A 153 4.15 19.95 11.93
CA ASN A 153 4.21 20.81 10.74
C ASN A 153 4.84 20.11 9.53
N ALA A 154 5.19 18.82 9.64
CA ALA A 154 5.78 18.08 8.54
C ALA A 154 4.66 17.67 7.56
N PRO A 155 4.64 18.13 6.30
CA PRO A 155 3.53 17.86 5.39
C PRO A 155 3.45 16.37 5.00
N ASN A 156 4.53 15.61 5.18
CA ASN A 156 4.73 14.33 4.55
C ASN A 156 4.90 13.20 5.58
N VAL A 157 4.13 13.22 6.67
CA VAL A 157 4.14 12.19 7.71
C VAL A 157 2.78 11.50 7.83
N VAL A 158 2.81 10.18 7.98
CA VAL A 158 1.68 9.36 8.43
C VAL A 158 2.20 8.45 9.54
N TRP A 159 1.42 8.28 10.61
CA TRP A 159 1.79 7.41 11.72
C TRP A 159 1.29 5.99 11.51
N VAL A 160 2.17 5.03 11.77
CA VAL A 160 1.82 3.60 11.73
C VAL A 160 2.09 3.01 13.12
N SER A 161 1.05 2.75 13.89
CA SER A 161 1.16 2.04 15.17
C SER A 161 1.41 0.54 14.92
N GLY A 162 1.66 -0.26 15.97
CA GLY A 162 1.88 -1.71 15.83
C GLY A 162 3.29 -2.10 15.38
N GLY A 163 3.38 -3.09 14.48
CA GLY A 163 4.64 -3.65 13.97
C GLY A 163 4.74 -5.14 14.25
N ASP A 164 4.30 -5.95 13.30
CA ASP A 164 4.30 -7.43 13.28
C ASP A 164 3.98 -8.13 14.62
N ARG A 165 2.94 -7.66 15.34
CA ARG A 165 2.46 -8.28 16.58
C ARG A 165 0.94 -8.24 16.72
N ILE A 166 0.39 -9.28 17.34
CA ILE A 166 -1.00 -9.31 17.79
C ILE A 166 -1.12 -8.39 19.01
N PRO A 167 -2.02 -7.37 19.01
CA PRO A 167 -2.10 -6.38 20.07
C PRO A 167 -2.82 -6.87 21.33
N THR A 168 -3.34 -8.10 21.35
CA THR A 168 -4.14 -8.62 22.46
C THR A 168 -3.39 -8.51 23.79
N HIS A 169 -4.05 -7.92 24.80
CA HIS A 169 -3.51 -7.54 26.11
C HIS A 169 -2.63 -6.28 26.15
N TYR A 170 -2.32 -5.69 24.99
CA TYR A 170 -1.49 -4.50 24.85
C TYR A 170 -2.22 -3.35 24.12
N GLU A 171 -3.53 -3.50 23.86
CA GLU A 171 -4.34 -2.51 23.14
C GLU A 171 -4.28 -1.12 23.80
N GLU A 172 -4.22 -1.07 25.13
CA GLU A 172 -4.09 0.19 25.87
C GLU A 172 -2.78 0.92 25.57
N VAL A 173 -1.66 0.21 25.41
CA VAL A 173 -0.37 0.84 25.09
C VAL A 173 -0.43 1.53 23.73
N TYR A 174 -0.99 0.85 22.72
CA TYR A 174 -1.17 1.42 21.39
C TYR A 174 -2.18 2.56 21.36
N ARG A 175 -3.26 2.46 22.15
CA ARG A 175 -4.24 3.55 22.29
C ARG A 175 -3.60 4.78 22.92
N GLU A 176 -2.84 4.63 24.00
CA GLU A 176 -2.14 5.74 24.66
C GLU A 176 -1.08 6.37 23.76
N LEU A 177 -0.34 5.57 22.99
CA LEU A 177 0.58 6.09 21.96
C LEU A 177 -0.17 6.95 20.93
N ALA A 178 -1.29 6.44 20.39
CA ALA A 178 -2.09 7.16 19.40
C ALA A 178 -2.70 8.45 19.96
N LEU A 179 -3.20 8.43 21.20
CA LEU A 179 -3.70 9.63 21.88
C LEU A 179 -2.59 10.65 22.10
N GLY A 180 -1.41 10.21 22.53
CA GLY A 180 -0.23 11.09 22.63
C GLY A 180 0.09 11.76 21.30
N LEU A 181 0.15 11.00 20.20
CA LEU A 181 0.39 11.55 18.86
C LEU A 181 -0.61 12.67 18.51
N ARG A 182 -1.91 12.40 18.71
CA ARG A 182 -2.98 13.39 18.48
C ARG A 182 -2.85 14.63 19.37
N GLU A 183 -2.46 14.47 20.63
CA GLU A 183 -2.23 15.59 21.54
C GLU A 183 -1.03 16.45 21.11
N GLY A 184 0.01 15.82 20.55
CA GLY A 184 1.20 16.49 20.07
C GLY A 184 0.97 17.29 18.80
N ASP A 185 0.21 16.75 17.84
CA ASP A 185 0.01 17.36 16.52
C ASP A 185 -1.39 17.97 16.28
N GLY A 186 -2.29 17.90 17.26
CA GLY A 186 -3.66 18.40 17.14
C GLY A 186 -4.53 17.56 16.20
N GLY A 187 -4.12 16.33 15.88
CA GLY A 187 -4.80 15.43 14.95
C GLY A 187 -4.46 15.69 13.48
N ALA A 188 -3.37 16.38 13.18
CA ALA A 188 -2.99 16.77 11.83
C ALA A 188 -2.67 15.57 10.90
N HIS A 189 -1.99 14.54 11.42
CA HIS A 189 -1.56 13.41 10.60
C HIS A 189 -2.44 12.17 10.77
N LEU A 190 -2.53 11.37 9.71
CA LEU A 190 -3.24 10.09 9.76
C LEU A 190 -2.51 9.09 10.65
N ILE A 191 -3.27 8.19 11.28
CA ILE A 191 -2.78 7.08 12.09
C ILE A 191 -3.40 5.77 11.61
N THR A 192 -2.59 4.75 11.38
CA THR A 192 -3.02 3.36 11.18
C THR A 192 -2.33 2.42 12.16
N TYR A 193 -2.50 1.10 12.00
CA TYR A 193 -1.86 0.06 12.79
C TYR A 193 -1.36 -1.06 11.88
N HIS A 194 -0.06 -1.35 11.90
CA HIS A 194 0.53 -2.49 11.22
C HIS A 194 0.29 -3.76 12.05
N PRO A 195 -0.53 -4.72 11.56
CA PRO A 195 -0.80 -5.96 12.28
C PRO A 195 0.39 -6.94 12.18
N CYS A 196 0.20 -8.18 12.63
CA CYS A 196 1.12 -9.28 12.30
C CYS A 196 0.68 -10.02 11.04
N GLY A 197 1.53 -10.91 10.56
CA GLY A 197 1.24 -11.84 9.48
C GLY A 197 -0.15 -12.46 9.57
N TRP A 198 -0.83 -12.56 8.42
CA TRP A 198 -2.18 -13.12 8.24
C TRP A 198 -3.31 -12.34 8.93
N ARG A 199 -3.10 -11.07 9.25
CA ARG A 199 -4.08 -10.26 9.99
C ARG A 199 -4.36 -8.93 9.32
N SER A 200 -5.44 -8.33 9.81
CA SER A 200 -5.86 -6.98 9.50
C SER A 200 -5.98 -6.21 10.80
N SER A 201 -5.57 -4.94 10.81
CA SER A 201 -5.82 -4.04 11.93
C SER A 201 -7.30 -3.87 12.24
N ALA A 202 -8.17 -4.09 11.24
CA ALA A 202 -9.60 -4.02 11.42
C ALA A 202 -10.12 -5.10 12.39
N GLN A 203 -9.39 -6.20 12.59
CA GLN A 203 -9.74 -7.23 13.59
C GLN A 203 -9.71 -6.69 15.03
N PHE A 204 -8.92 -5.64 15.28
CA PHE A 204 -8.63 -5.14 16.63
C PHE A 204 -9.11 -3.71 16.84
N PHE A 205 -8.90 -2.83 15.86
CA PHE A 205 -9.02 -1.38 16.06
C PHE A 205 -9.98 -0.69 15.09
N HIS A 206 -10.77 -1.43 14.31
CA HIS A 206 -11.63 -0.82 13.28
C HIS A 206 -12.56 0.27 13.82
N GLN A 207 -13.07 0.10 15.05
CA GLN A 207 -13.99 1.04 15.69
C GLN A 207 -13.29 2.12 16.52
N GLU A 208 -11.97 2.07 16.66
CA GLU A 208 -11.23 3.11 17.38
C GLU A 208 -11.23 4.40 16.57
N SER A 209 -11.49 5.52 17.24
CA SER A 209 -11.55 6.84 16.61
C SER A 209 -10.20 7.36 16.16
N TRP A 210 -9.11 6.85 16.74
CA TRP A 210 -7.76 7.27 16.35
C TRP A 210 -7.27 6.57 15.07
N LEU A 211 -7.85 5.44 14.66
CA LEU A 211 -7.46 4.67 13.48
C LEU A 211 -8.15 5.24 12.24
N ASP A 212 -7.43 5.94 11.36
CA ASP A 212 -8.03 6.58 10.18
C ASP A 212 -8.26 5.61 9.02
N PHE A 213 -7.37 4.64 8.85
CA PHE A 213 -7.46 3.63 7.80
C PHE A 213 -6.97 2.26 8.29
N ASN A 214 -7.47 1.19 7.67
CA ASN A 214 -7.03 -0.16 8.01
C ASN A 214 -5.76 -0.53 7.24
N MET A 215 -4.93 -1.37 7.84
CA MET A 215 -3.75 -1.93 7.22
C MET A 215 -3.77 -3.45 7.39
N ILE A 216 -3.36 -4.16 6.34
CA ILE A 216 -3.35 -5.62 6.25
C ILE A 216 -1.92 -6.10 6.08
N GLU A 217 -1.60 -7.21 6.73
CA GLU A 217 -0.43 -8.01 6.43
C GLU A 217 -0.88 -9.43 6.03
N THR A 218 -0.70 -9.79 4.77
CA THR A 218 -1.01 -11.17 4.31
C THR A 218 0.15 -12.12 4.47
N TRP A 219 1.38 -11.59 4.52
CA TRP A 219 2.62 -12.34 4.58
C TRP A 219 2.63 -13.50 3.54
N THR A 220 2.74 -14.74 3.99
CA THR A 220 2.80 -15.94 3.13
C THR A 220 1.48 -16.32 2.46
N GLU A 221 0.34 -15.78 2.90
CA GLU A 221 -0.95 -15.99 2.26
C GLU A 221 -1.29 -14.90 1.23
N TRP A 222 -0.30 -14.48 0.44
CA TRP A 222 -0.42 -13.46 -0.60
C TRP A 222 -1.56 -13.72 -1.60
N TYR A 223 -1.98 -14.97 -1.81
CA TYR A 223 -3.13 -15.33 -2.64
C TYR A 223 -4.50 -14.96 -2.01
N LYS A 224 -4.52 -14.49 -0.75
CA LYS A 224 -5.70 -13.97 -0.05
C LYS A 224 -5.80 -12.45 -0.06
N VAL A 225 -4.91 -11.74 -0.75
CA VAL A 225 -4.92 -10.26 -0.81
C VAL A 225 -6.27 -9.72 -1.23
N HIS A 226 -6.79 -10.11 -2.41
CA HIS A 226 -8.07 -9.60 -2.90
C HIS A 226 -9.25 -9.82 -1.93
N PRO A 227 -9.55 -11.06 -1.45
CA PRO A 227 -10.68 -11.25 -0.54
C PRO A 227 -10.50 -10.52 0.81
N THR A 228 -9.26 -10.38 1.31
CA THR A 228 -9.01 -9.69 2.58
C THR A 228 -9.22 -8.19 2.45
N VAL A 229 -8.73 -7.58 1.37
CA VAL A 229 -8.97 -6.16 1.07
C VAL A 229 -10.47 -5.89 0.87
N MET A 230 -11.15 -6.70 0.06
CA MET A 230 -12.61 -6.58 -0.14
C MET A 230 -13.39 -6.67 1.18
N SER A 231 -12.99 -7.58 2.07
CA SER A 231 -13.60 -7.74 3.40
C SER A 231 -13.49 -6.46 4.21
N ASP A 232 -12.32 -5.82 4.27
CA ASP A 232 -12.14 -4.61 5.06
C ASP A 232 -12.78 -3.37 4.42
N CYS A 233 -12.77 -3.26 3.08
CA CYS A 233 -13.46 -2.21 2.33
C CYS A 233 -14.99 -2.24 2.53
N SER A 234 -15.53 -3.38 2.98
CA SER A 234 -16.96 -3.60 3.25
C SER A 234 -17.37 -3.32 4.70
N ARG A 235 -16.41 -2.95 5.57
CA ARG A 235 -16.70 -2.68 6.98
C ARG A 235 -17.32 -1.29 7.19
N VAL A 236 -17.95 -1.13 8.36
CA VAL A 236 -18.59 0.12 8.79
C VAL A 236 -18.02 0.52 10.17
N PRO A 237 -17.58 1.79 10.35
CA PRO A 237 -17.55 2.86 9.37
C PRO A 237 -16.56 2.57 8.21
N VAL A 238 -16.88 3.09 7.01
CA VAL A 238 -16.02 2.92 5.84
C VAL A 238 -14.69 3.62 6.09
N LYS A 239 -13.59 2.92 5.86
CA LYS A 239 -12.21 3.43 5.99
C LYS A 239 -11.39 2.96 4.79
N PRO A 240 -10.36 3.72 4.35
CA PRO A 240 -9.42 3.22 3.36
C PRO A 240 -8.71 1.97 3.86
N VAL A 241 -8.22 1.15 2.93
CA VAL A 241 -7.53 -0.11 3.25
C VAL A 241 -6.21 -0.18 2.50
N VAL A 242 -5.13 -0.38 3.23
CA VAL A 242 -3.78 -0.53 2.67
C VAL A 242 -3.30 -1.96 2.92
N LEU A 243 -2.84 -2.67 1.90
CA LEU A 243 -1.96 -3.82 2.10
C LEU A 243 -0.59 -3.26 2.48
N GLY A 244 -0.28 -3.27 3.78
CA GLY A 244 0.96 -2.71 4.33
C GLY A 244 2.14 -3.65 4.18
N GLU A 245 1.89 -4.97 4.22
CA GLU A 245 2.94 -5.97 4.05
C GLU A 245 2.39 -7.24 3.37
N GLY A 246 2.86 -7.46 2.14
CA GLY A 246 2.63 -8.68 1.38
C GLY A 246 3.82 -9.63 1.46
N ALA A 247 3.88 -10.59 0.54
CA ALA A 247 5.09 -11.36 0.32
C ALA A 247 6.10 -10.50 -0.47
N TYR A 248 7.32 -10.34 0.07
CA TYR A 248 8.37 -9.51 -0.53
C TYR A 248 9.12 -10.20 -1.66
N GLU A 249 9.44 -9.45 -2.73
CA GLU A 249 10.24 -9.95 -3.86
C GLU A 249 11.60 -10.48 -3.37
N ASP A 250 12.03 -11.60 -3.95
CA ASP A 250 13.22 -12.39 -3.56
C ASP A 250 13.21 -12.89 -2.11
N GLY A 251 12.05 -12.87 -1.43
CA GLY A 251 11.88 -13.43 -0.08
C GLY A 251 12.12 -14.94 -0.04
N PRO A 252 12.85 -15.47 0.98
CA PRO A 252 13.10 -16.90 1.14
C PRO A 252 11.93 -17.67 1.78
N GLU A 253 10.86 -16.98 2.17
CA GLU A 253 9.87 -17.46 3.15
C GLU A 253 8.59 -18.06 2.50
N TYR A 254 8.56 -19.41 2.47
CA TYR A 254 7.42 -20.36 2.51
C TYR A 254 6.43 -20.46 1.31
N PRO A 255 5.75 -21.62 1.16
CA PRO A 255 6.24 -22.93 0.74
C PRO A 255 6.34 -23.09 -0.80
N LEU A 256 6.28 -22.00 -1.60
CA LEU A 256 6.10 -22.06 -3.07
C LEU A 256 7.26 -21.47 -3.91
N GLY A 257 8.46 -21.31 -3.35
CA GLY A 257 9.64 -20.79 -4.05
C GLY A 257 9.87 -19.29 -3.82
N PRO A 258 10.94 -18.68 -4.34
CA PRO A 258 11.19 -17.26 -4.14
C PRO A 258 10.03 -16.46 -4.74
N ILE A 259 9.62 -15.42 -4.03
CA ILE A 259 8.58 -14.50 -4.49
C ILE A 259 9.10 -13.77 -5.73
N THR A 260 8.53 -14.10 -6.88
CA THR A 260 8.94 -13.53 -8.16
C THR A 260 8.32 -12.15 -8.38
N PRO A 261 8.86 -11.35 -9.33
CA PRO A 261 8.21 -10.13 -9.77
C PRO A 261 6.73 -10.32 -10.16
N LEU A 262 6.38 -11.47 -10.74
CA LEU A 262 4.98 -11.81 -11.07
C LEU A 262 4.10 -11.92 -9.81
N VAL A 263 4.60 -12.53 -8.74
CA VAL A 263 3.85 -12.63 -7.47
C VAL A 263 3.68 -11.24 -6.84
N ALA A 264 4.72 -10.40 -6.86
CA ALA A 264 4.62 -9.01 -6.41
C ALA A 264 3.56 -8.23 -7.21
N ARG A 265 3.58 -8.30 -8.55
CA ARG A 265 2.55 -7.67 -9.41
C ARG A 265 1.14 -8.17 -9.12
N LYS A 266 0.96 -9.48 -8.95
CA LYS A 266 -0.36 -10.06 -8.64
C LYS A 266 -0.94 -9.46 -7.37
N GLN A 267 -0.14 -9.38 -6.31
CA GLN A 267 -0.56 -8.77 -5.04
C GLN A 267 -0.99 -7.31 -5.26
N ALA A 268 -0.22 -6.54 -6.03
CA ALA A 268 -0.52 -5.14 -6.29
C ALA A 268 -1.83 -4.96 -7.07
N TRP A 269 -2.02 -5.69 -8.18
CA TRP A 269 -3.27 -5.65 -8.96
C TRP A 269 -4.47 -6.13 -8.15
N TRP A 270 -4.34 -7.21 -7.39
CA TRP A 270 -5.40 -7.70 -6.51
C TRP A 270 -5.78 -6.73 -5.41
N THR A 271 -4.81 -5.97 -4.89
CA THR A 271 -5.05 -4.94 -3.89
C THR A 271 -5.89 -3.80 -4.49
N VAL A 272 -5.43 -3.24 -5.61
CA VAL A 272 -6.08 -2.10 -6.27
C VAL A 272 -7.48 -2.46 -6.78
N LEU A 273 -7.62 -3.62 -7.44
CA LEU A 273 -8.92 -4.05 -7.98
C LEU A 273 -9.91 -4.52 -6.92
N ALA A 274 -9.45 -4.74 -5.68
CA ALA A 274 -10.31 -4.92 -4.51
C ALA A 274 -10.70 -3.60 -3.82
N GLY A 275 -10.23 -2.45 -4.34
CA GLY A 275 -10.51 -1.12 -3.79
C GLY A 275 -9.54 -0.67 -2.69
N GLY A 276 -8.40 -1.33 -2.51
CA GLY A 276 -7.36 -0.95 -1.56
C GLY A 276 -6.12 -0.34 -2.20
N PHE A 277 -5.10 -0.07 -1.38
CA PHE A 277 -3.82 0.51 -1.78
C PHE A 277 -2.65 -0.40 -1.42
N HIS A 278 -1.60 -0.39 -2.24
CA HIS A 278 -0.54 -1.39 -2.15
C HIS A 278 0.77 -0.81 -1.58
N THR A 279 1.44 -1.60 -0.75
CA THR A 279 2.82 -1.39 -0.34
C THR A 279 3.67 -2.57 -0.79
N TYR A 280 4.68 -2.27 -1.61
CA TYR A 280 5.66 -3.21 -2.12
C TYR A 280 6.79 -3.41 -1.09
N GLY A 281 7.53 -4.51 -1.21
CA GLY A 281 8.79 -4.65 -0.50
C GLY A 281 9.68 -5.73 -1.09
N GLN A 282 10.96 -5.66 -0.73
CA GLN A 282 12.04 -6.47 -1.31
C GLN A 282 12.93 -7.02 -0.19
N ASN A 283 13.20 -8.32 -0.22
CA ASN A 283 13.83 -9.03 0.89
C ASN A 283 15.25 -8.56 1.25
N GLN A 284 16.14 -8.49 0.25
CA GLN A 284 17.53 -8.09 0.48
C GLN A 284 17.62 -6.66 1.02
N MET A 285 16.74 -5.79 0.55
CA MET A 285 16.68 -4.37 0.91
C MET A 285 16.29 -4.14 2.36
N TRP A 286 15.18 -4.73 2.83
CA TRP A 286 14.73 -4.50 4.20
C TRP A 286 15.66 -5.15 5.22
N ARG A 287 16.31 -6.27 4.86
CA ARG A 287 17.31 -6.96 5.70
C ARG A 287 18.72 -6.36 5.64
N MET A 288 18.96 -5.40 4.74
CA MET A 288 20.30 -4.88 4.45
C MET A 288 21.32 -5.99 4.15
N GLU A 289 20.94 -6.99 3.36
CA GLU A 289 21.86 -8.05 2.94
C GLU A 289 23.05 -7.47 2.15
N PRO A 290 24.20 -8.15 2.09
CA PRO A 290 25.35 -7.66 1.34
C PRO A 290 24.99 -7.30 -0.11
N GLY A 291 25.21 -6.04 -0.50
CA GLY A 291 24.88 -5.56 -1.85
C GLY A 291 23.41 -5.17 -2.07
N TRP A 292 22.62 -5.00 -1.00
CA TRP A 292 21.19 -4.66 -1.09
C TRP A 292 20.84 -3.44 -1.95
N LEU A 293 21.76 -2.48 -2.15
CA LEU A 293 21.53 -1.34 -3.04
C LEU A 293 21.24 -1.77 -4.49
N SER A 294 21.76 -2.93 -4.92
CA SER A 294 21.42 -3.48 -6.24
C SER A 294 19.96 -3.93 -6.35
N ALA A 295 19.31 -4.22 -5.22
CA ALA A 295 17.91 -4.62 -5.18
C ALA A 295 16.94 -3.44 -5.33
N LEU A 296 17.43 -2.20 -5.42
CA LEU A 296 16.58 -1.04 -5.70
C LEU A 296 15.95 -1.08 -7.09
N ASP A 297 16.59 -1.79 -8.03
CA ASP A 297 16.20 -1.85 -9.44
C ASP A 297 15.72 -3.25 -9.87
N THR A 298 15.21 -4.06 -8.93
CA THR A 298 14.58 -5.34 -9.27
C THR A 298 13.35 -5.13 -10.18
N PRO A 299 12.98 -6.14 -11.00
CA PRO A 299 11.85 -6.00 -11.89
C PRO A 299 10.53 -5.69 -11.16
N GLY A 300 10.28 -6.27 -9.98
CA GLY A 300 9.08 -5.98 -9.21
C GLY A 300 8.95 -4.50 -8.84
N ALA A 301 10.05 -3.86 -8.43
CA ALA A 301 10.07 -2.44 -8.13
C ALA A 301 9.72 -1.56 -9.34
N GLN A 302 10.23 -1.88 -10.54
CA GLN A 302 9.91 -1.15 -11.77
C GLN A 302 8.45 -1.38 -12.22
N GLN A 303 7.91 -2.57 -11.97
CA GLN A 303 6.56 -2.94 -12.36
C GLN A 303 5.49 -2.24 -11.49
N MET A 304 5.84 -1.79 -10.28
CA MET A 304 4.98 -0.90 -9.49
C MET A 304 4.78 0.45 -10.18
N SER A 305 5.80 0.97 -10.88
CA SER A 305 5.69 2.18 -11.70
C SER A 305 4.67 1.99 -12.83
N VAL A 306 4.72 0.83 -13.51
CA VAL A 306 3.79 0.48 -14.60
C VAL A 306 2.36 0.33 -14.08
N LEU A 307 2.17 -0.32 -12.93
CA LEU A 307 0.87 -0.39 -12.26
C LEU A 307 0.33 1.02 -12.02
N LYS A 308 1.12 1.91 -11.40
CA LYS A 308 0.70 3.28 -11.11
C LYS A 308 0.29 4.00 -12.38
N GLU A 309 1.09 3.95 -13.44
CA GLU A 309 0.81 4.60 -14.71
C GLU A 309 -0.56 4.15 -15.27
N ILE A 310 -0.84 2.85 -15.31
CA ILE A 310 -2.12 2.33 -15.82
C ILE A 310 -3.29 2.74 -14.92
N VAL A 311 -3.11 2.67 -13.60
CA VAL A 311 -4.17 2.98 -12.62
C VAL A 311 -4.50 4.47 -12.62
N THR A 312 -3.49 5.35 -12.60
CA THR A 312 -3.67 6.79 -12.53
C THR A 312 -3.98 7.44 -13.88
N ALA A 313 -3.99 6.69 -14.98
CA ALA A 313 -4.45 7.16 -16.29
C ALA A 313 -5.97 7.42 -16.33
N ARG A 314 -6.71 6.98 -15.32
CA ARG A 314 -8.16 7.21 -15.14
C ARG A 314 -8.45 7.63 -13.70
N GLU A 315 -9.66 8.12 -13.48
CA GLU A 315 -10.16 8.53 -12.17
C GLU A 315 -10.32 7.31 -11.23
N TRP A 316 -9.21 6.81 -10.67
CA TRP A 316 -9.18 5.61 -9.83
C TRP A 316 -10.05 5.70 -8.58
N TRP A 317 -10.35 6.92 -8.12
CA TRP A 317 -11.28 7.17 -7.02
C TRP A 317 -12.76 6.87 -7.36
N LYS A 318 -13.08 6.66 -8.64
CA LYS A 318 -14.40 6.25 -9.14
C LYS A 318 -14.52 4.75 -9.44
N TRP A 319 -13.48 3.97 -9.13
CA TRP A 319 -13.46 2.55 -9.46
C TRP A 319 -14.33 1.75 -8.50
N VAL A 320 -15.16 0.86 -9.05
CA VAL A 320 -16.02 -0.05 -8.30
C VAL A 320 -15.56 -1.49 -8.55
N PRO A 321 -15.01 -2.20 -7.54
CA PRO A 321 -14.76 -3.64 -7.62
C PRO A 321 -16.03 -4.41 -8.02
N ASP A 322 -15.97 -5.17 -9.11
CA ASP A 322 -17.13 -5.89 -9.65
C ASP A 322 -16.74 -7.24 -10.28
N GLN A 323 -16.65 -8.27 -9.43
CA GLN A 323 -16.43 -9.65 -9.88
C GLN A 323 -17.60 -10.23 -10.68
N SER A 324 -18.79 -9.60 -10.66
CA SER A 324 -19.92 -10.03 -11.50
C SER A 324 -19.78 -9.61 -12.96
N LEU A 325 -18.67 -8.98 -13.35
CA LEU A 325 -18.28 -8.80 -14.75
C LEU A 325 -17.94 -10.13 -15.42
N PHE A 326 -17.45 -11.12 -14.67
CA PHE A 326 -17.11 -12.45 -15.21
C PHE A 326 -18.36 -13.32 -15.37
N VAL A 327 -18.53 -13.86 -16.57
CA VAL A 327 -19.45 -14.97 -16.86
C VAL A 327 -18.73 -16.30 -16.60
N ASP A 328 -17.48 -16.39 -17.04
CA ASP A 328 -16.62 -17.57 -16.95
C ASP A 328 -15.16 -17.16 -16.81
N GLY A 329 -14.37 -18.02 -16.18
CA GLY A 329 -12.95 -17.80 -15.89
C GLY A 329 -12.62 -16.77 -14.79
N PRO A 330 -13.39 -16.57 -13.71
CA PRO A 330 -12.98 -15.66 -12.64
C PRO A 330 -11.75 -16.17 -11.87
N GLY A 331 -11.45 -17.48 -11.93
CA GLY A 331 -10.34 -18.08 -11.20
C GLY A 331 -10.51 -18.05 -9.68
N ASN A 332 -9.47 -18.45 -8.94
CA ASN A 332 -9.39 -18.34 -7.49
C ASN A 332 -7.94 -18.43 -6.99
N GLY A 333 -7.71 -18.01 -5.75
CA GLY A 333 -6.40 -18.11 -5.08
C GLY A 333 -5.28 -17.52 -5.95
N PRO A 334 -4.17 -18.26 -6.19
CA PRO A 334 -3.04 -17.79 -7.01
C PRO A 334 -3.38 -17.39 -8.47
N TYR A 335 -4.56 -17.79 -8.96
CA TYR A 335 -5.03 -17.58 -10.34
C TYR A 335 -6.31 -16.75 -10.40
N LEU A 336 -6.66 -16.04 -9.33
CA LEU A 336 -7.83 -15.15 -9.30
C LEU A 336 -7.68 -14.04 -10.36
N ASN A 337 -8.67 -13.90 -11.22
CA ASN A 337 -8.84 -12.74 -12.08
C ASN A 337 -9.68 -11.71 -11.33
N ALA A 338 -9.34 -10.43 -11.48
CA ALA A 338 -10.00 -9.35 -10.77
C ALA A 338 -10.50 -8.28 -11.71
N ALA A 339 -11.59 -7.63 -11.36
CA ALA A 339 -12.23 -6.66 -12.23
C ALA A 339 -12.83 -5.50 -11.45
N VAL A 340 -12.72 -4.31 -12.04
CA VAL A 340 -13.39 -3.09 -11.62
C VAL A 340 -14.16 -2.50 -12.80
N ARG A 341 -15.15 -1.68 -12.51
CA ARG A 341 -15.81 -0.82 -13.50
C ARG A 341 -15.86 0.63 -13.04
N SER A 342 -16.00 1.53 -14.00
CA SER A 342 -16.35 2.91 -13.76
C SER A 342 -17.72 3.04 -13.09
N GLU A 343 -17.85 3.95 -12.12
CA GLU A 343 -19.17 4.33 -11.61
C GLU A 343 -20.06 4.97 -12.68
N ASP A 344 -19.45 5.62 -13.67
CA ASP A 344 -20.12 6.25 -14.82
C ASP A 344 -20.60 5.22 -15.87
N GLY A 345 -20.18 3.95 -15.74
CA GLY A 345 -20.63 2.84 -16.60
C GLY A 345 -20.09 2.87 -18.04
N ASP A 346 -19.00 3.59 -18.27
CA ASP A 346 -18.39 3.84 -19.57
C ASP A 346 -17.13 3.00 -19.83
N TRP A 347 -16.49 2.44 -18.81
CA TRP A 347 -15.38 1.50 -18.98
C TRP A 347 -15.29 0.47 -17.85
N MET A 348 -14.55 -0.60 -18.09
CA MET A 348 -14.15 -1.62 -17.12
C MET A 348 -12.69 -2.04 -17.32
N LEU A 349 -12.04 -2.49 -16.24
CA LEU A 349 -10.66 -2.95 -16.25
C LEU A 349 -10.57 -4.31 -15.56
N ILE A 350 -9.90 -5.26 -16.21
CA ILE A 350 -9.81 -6.65 -15.77
C ILE A 350 -8.34 -7.08 -15.73
N TYR A 351 -7.87 -7.58 -14.60
CA TYR A 351 -6.57 -8.23 -14.48
C TYR A 351 -6.73 -9.75 -14.59
N LEU A 352 -5.98 -10.35 -15.53
CA LEU A 352 -5.84 -11.78 -15.69
C LEU A 352 -4.53 -12.23 -15.03
N ALA A 353 -4.62 -13.00 -13.95
CA ALA A 353 -3.47 -13.50 -13.19
C ALA A 353 -2.81 -14.75 -13.84
N GLY A 354 -3.18 -15.07 -15.07
CA GLY A 354 -2.68 -16.22 -15.82
C GLY A 354 -3.07 -16.17 -17.29
N LYS A 355 -2.78 -17.24 -18.02
CA LYS A 355 -2.97 -17.34 -19.48
C LYS A 355 -4.36 -17.77 -19.94
N GLY A 356 -5.27 -18.02 -18.99
CA GLY A 356 -6.62 -18.49 -19.29
C GLY A 356 -7.47 -17.40 -19.94
N SER A 357 -8.36 -17.80 -20.84
CA SER A 357 -9.38 -16.91 -21.39
C SER A 357 -10.44 -16.60 -20.35
N VAL A 358 -11.06 -15.43 -20.47
CA VAL A 358 -12.21 -15.01 -19.65
C VAL A 358 -13.38 -14.67 -20.56
N THR A 359 -14.60 -14.89 -20.07
CA THR A 359 -15.81 -14.39 -20.73
C THR A 359 -16.44 -13.35 -19.83
N ILE A 360 -16.69 -12.15 -20.36
CA ILE A 360 -17.19 -11.02 -19.58
C ILE A 360 -18.49 -10.44 -20.17
N HIS A 361 -19.26 -9.80 -19.31
CA HIS A 361 -20.44 -9.01 -19.64
C HIS A 361 -20.03 -7.63 -20.20
N VAL A 362 -19.85 -7.51 -21.52
CA VAL A 362 -19.58 -6.20 -22.16
C VAL A 362 -20.83 -5.33 -22.21
N ASP A 363 -22.02 -5.91 -22.02
CA ASP A 363 -23.28 -5.22 -21.83
C ASP A 363 -23.35 -4.36 -20.55
N LYS A 364 -22.36 -4.46 -19.66
CA LYS A 364 -22.19 -3.55 -18.53
C LYS A 364 -21.56 -2.20 -18.91
N ILE A 365 -21.11 -2.02 -20.16
CA ILE A 365 -20.81 -0.69 -20.73
C ILE A 365 -22.13 -0.11 -21.25
N ILE A 366 -22.71 0.81 -20.48
CA ILE A 366 -24.08 1.29 -20.69
C ILE A 366 -24.14 2.60 -21.48
N THR A 367 -23.01 3.29 -21.63
CA THR A 367 -22.95 4.64 -22.21
C THR A 367 -22.76 4.67 -23.73
N SER A 368 -22.49 3.53 -24.38
CA SER A 368 -22.32 3.43 -25.82
C SER A 368 -22.86 2.12 -26.40
N PRO A 369 -23.35 2.08 -27.66
CA PRO A 369 -23.66 0.83 -28.36
C PRO A 369 -22.44 -0.03 -28.70
N ARG A 370 -21.22 0.52 -28.61
CA ARG A 370 -19.97 -0.17 -28.92
C ARG A 370 -18.92 0.09 -27.86
N CYS A 371 -18.01 -0.86 -27.70
CA CYS A 371 -16.84 -0.72 -26.85
C CYS A 371 -15.57 -1.18 -27.56
N LYS A 372 -14.46 -0.50 -27.28
CA LYS A 372 -13.11 -0.89 -27.69
C LYS A 372 -12.46 -1.67 -26.56
N ALA A 373 -11.77 -2.75 -26.91
CA ALA A 373 -10.95 -3.51 -25.99
C ALA A 373 -9.46 -3.29 -26.27
N THR A 374 -8.65 -3.17 -25.21
CA THR A 374 -7.19 -2.96 -25.28
C THR A 374 -6.50 -3.81 -24.22
N TRP A 375 -5.50 -4.58 -24.61
CA TRP A 375 -4.60 -5.27 -23.70
C TRP A 375 -3.46 -4.37 -23.27
N PHE A 376 -3.12 -4.37 -21.99
CA PHE A 376 -1.88 -3.82 -21.45
C PHE A 376 -1.01 -4.95 -20.91
N ASN A 377 0.28 -4.91 -21.22
CA ASN A 377 1.29 -5.75 -20.59
C ASN A 377 1.64 -5.17 -19.19
N PRO A 378 1.34 -5.85 -18.08
CA PRO A 378 1.59 -5.32 -16.74
C PRO A 378 3.07 -5.17 -16.38
N GLN A 379 3.97 -5.75 -17.18
CA GLN A 379 5.40 -5.67 -16.98
C GLN A 379 6.02 -4.44 -17.65
N THR A 380 5.44 -3.98 -18.76
CA THR A 380 6.05 -2.98 -19.64
C THR A 380 5.17 -1.76 -19.90
N GLY A 381 3.87 -1.85 -19.64
CA GLY A 381 2.88 -0.83 -20.00
C GLY A 381 2.46 -0.85 -21.47
N GLU A 382 3.04 -1.72 -22.30
CA GLU A 382 2.73 -1.79 -23.74
C GLU A 382 1.26 -2.13 -23.98
N ALA A 383 0.62 -1.35 -24.84
CA ALA A 383 -0.79 -1.47 -25.18
C ALA A 383 -0.99 -2.09 -26.58
N THR A 384 -1.89 -3.08 -26.67
CA THR A 384 -2.24 -3.75 -27.93
C THR A 384 -3.76 -3.76 -28.09
N GLU A 385 -4.24 -3.29 -29.25
CA GLU A 385 -5.67 -3.30 -29.55
C GLU A 385 -6.22 -4.73 -29.60
N ALA A 386 -7.37 -4.94 -28.96
CA ALA A 386 -8.05 -6.23 -28.85
C ALA A 386 -9.40 -6.27 -29.57
N GLY A 387 -9.74 -5.23 -30.33
CA GLY A 387 -10.92 -5.16 -31.19
C GLY A 387 -12.04 -4.25 -30.68
N VAL A 388 -13.14 -4.21 -31.43
CA VAL A 388 -14.34 -3.40 -31.13
C VAL A 388 -15.57 -4.29 -31.17
N TYR A 389 -16.40 -4.20 -30.14
CA TYR A 389 -17.51 -5.11 -29.90
C TYR A 389 -18.82 -4.33 -29.68
N PRO A 390 -19.98 -4.88 -30.07
CA PRO A 390 -21.26 -4.32 -29.65
C PRO A 390 -21.45 -4.53 -28.14
N THR A 391 -22.04 -3.56 -27.46
CA THR A 391 -22.42 -3.71 -26.03
C THR A 391 -23.84 -4.28 -25.88
N GLY A 392 -24.69 -4.11 -26.90
CA GLY A 392 -26.12 -4.43 -26.81
C GLY A 392 -26.95 -3.33 -26.14
N ASN A 393 -26.31 -2.26 -25.67
CA ASN A 393 -26.96 -1.05 -25.16
C ASN A 393 -27.25 -0.05 -26.29
N LEU A 394 -28.16 0.90 -26.02
CA LEU A 394 -28.50 2.01 -26.91
C LEU A 394 -28.90 1.60 -28.36
N GLY A 395 -29.28 0.33 -28.53
CA GLY A 395 -29.89 -0.18 -29.76
C GLY A 395 -31.39 0.11 -29.82
N PRO A 396 -32.10 -0.35 -30.87
CA PRO A 396 -33.53 -0.07 -31.06
C PRO A 396 -34.46 -0.81 -30.08
N GLY A 397 -33.95 -1.77 -29.30
CA GLY A 397 -34.75 -2.54 -28.35
C GLY A 397 -34.98 -1.82 -27.03
N THR A 398 -36.10 -2.10 -26.36
CA THR A 398 -36.45 -1.52 -25.04
C THR A 398 -35.52 -2.00 -23.91
N PHE A 399 -35.04 -3.24 -24.00
CA PHE A 399 -34.09 -3.82 -23.05
C PHE A 399 -32.76 -4.10 -23.76
N PRO A 400 -31.62 -3.89 -23.08
CA PRO A 400 -30.32 -4.20 -23.66
C PRO A 400 -30.17 -5.70 -23.92
N GLN A 401 -29.44 -6.03 -24.98
CA GLN A 401 -29.04 -7.41 -25.22
C GLN A 401 -27.88 -7.75 -24.28
N ALA A 402 -27.96 -8.88 -23.59
CA ALA A 402 -26.91 -9.35 -22.68
C ALA A 402 -25.69 -9.87 -23.48
N ILE A 403 -24.90 -8.96 -24.06
CA ILE A 403 -23.74 -9.29 -24.86
C ILE A 403 -22.57 -9.71 -23.98
N LYS A 404 -22.06 -10.90 -24.27
CA LYS A 404 -20.90 -11.50 -23.62
C LYS A 404 -19.78 -11.62 -24.63
N GLN A 405 -18.55 -11.36 -24.21
CA GLN A 405 -17.38 -11.48 -25.07
C GLN A 405 -16.27 -12.28 -24.37
N THR A 406 -15.70 -13.22 -25.09
CA THR A 406 -14.53 -13.99 -24.65
C THR A 406 -13.26 -13.28 -25.11
N PHE A 407 -12.31 -13.15 -24.18
CA PHE A 407 -11.01 -12.54 -24.39
C PHE A 407 -9.92 -13.53 -23.97
N SER A 408 -8.89 -13.66 -24.80
CA SER A 408 -7.69 -14.45 -24.49
C SER A 408 -6.49 -13.50 -24.39
N PRO A 409 -5.67 -13.61 -23.33
CA PRO A 409 -4.48 -12.77 -23.20
C PRO A 409 -3.48 -13.09 -24.34
N PRO A 410 -2.58 -12.15 -24.69
CA PRO A 410 -1.51 -12.41 -25.65
C PRO A 410 -0.69 -13.64 -25.26
N SER A 411 -0.29 -14.47 -26.23
CA SER A 411 0.33 -15.79 -25.97
C SER A 411 1.67 -15.72 -25.23
N SER A 412 2.39 -14.61 -25.36
CA SER A 412 3.66 -14.35 -24.67
C SER A 412 3.50 -13.87 -23.23
N SER A 413 2.31 -13.45 -22.81
CA SER A 413 2.06 -12.87 -21.49
C SER A 413 1.92 -13.94 -20.40
N GLU A 414 2.47 -13.68 -19.21
CA GLU A 414 2.24 -14.49 -18.00
C GLU A 414 1.00 -14.03 -17.23
N ASP A 415 0.70 -12.73 -17.33
CA ASP A 415 -0.46 -12.02 -16.82
C ASP A 415 -0.79 -10.86 -17.78
N ALA A 416 -2.02 -10.35 -17.74
CA ALA A 416 -2.48 -9.31 -18.66
C ALA A 416 -3.53 -8.41 -18.01
N VAL A 417 -3.63 -7.16 -18.47
CA VAL A 417 -4.71 -6.25 -18.09
C VAL A 417 -5.54 -5.95 -19.33
N LEU A 418 -6.85 -6.20 -19.26
CA LEU A 418 -7.82 -5.85 -20.29
C LEU A 418 -8.56 -4.59 -19.88
N LEU A 419 -8.49 -3.56 -20.69
CA LEU A 419 -9.37 -2.41 -20.63
C LEU A 419 -10.47 -2.59 -21.68
N VAL A 420 -11.72 -2.38 -21.29
CA VAL A 420 -12.85 -2.28 -22.22
C VAL A 420 -13.56 -0.95 -21.97
N GLU A 421 -13.60 -0.09 -22.97
CA GLU A 421 -14.13 1.28 -22.85
C GLU A 421 -15.12 1.60 -23.97
N ALA A 422 -16.13 2.41 -23.63
CA ALA A 422 -17.11 2.93 -24.57
C ALA A 422 -16.40 3.61 -25.74
N CYS A 423 -16.81 3.30 -26.96
CA CYS A 423 -16.32 3.97 -28.15
C CYS A 423 -17.49 4.43 -29.02
N PRO A 424 -17.33 5.48 -29.83
CA PRO A 424 -18.37 5.95 -30.75
C PRO A 424 -18.91 4.88 -31.71
#